data_AF-A0A7J2JNJ2-F1
#
_entry.id   AF-A0A7J2JNJ2-F1
#
_cell.length_a   1.000
_cell.length_b   1.000
_cell.length_c   1.000
_cell.angle_alpha   90.00
_cell.angle_beta   90.00
_cell.angle_gamma   90.00
#
_symmetry.space_group_name_H-M   'P 1'
#
loop_
_entity.id
_entity.type
_entity.pdbx_description
1 polymer ?
#
loop_
_entity_poly.entity_id
_entity_poly.type
_entity_poly.pdbx_seq_one_letter_code
_entity_poly.pdbx_strand_id
1 'polypeptide(L)'
;MSRKLCQALPLGLLLAVALLFTPNVLSLLGSDTYTLTIEAVGSGTTSPPPGVYTYTSGQEVTVEAIPDEGYIFYQWELDGQRLDPHGPSTIRLYVDRDRVLKAIFIPKEPSDGYDAGGSNICTLTIYVVGNGSTNPPEGTYTYLQGDIALIKAIPDEGYIFYQWELDGQRLGRGSPLIEVEVNKNHVLRALFVKKELVEPLKGTQSPGEGDTGIDIKSGISGERGWNLTSNLSLVA
;
A
#
# COMPACT_ATOMS: atom_id res chain seq x y z
N MET A 1 -72.42 -38.58 9.28
CA MET A 1 -72.59 -37.15 8.91
C MET A 1 -71.41 -36.35 9.44
N SER A 2 -70.50 -35.90 8.57
CA SER A 2 -69.61 -34.75 8.84
C SER A 2 -68.95 -34.34 7.52
N ARG A 3 -69.50 -33.29 6.89
CA ARG A 3 -68.82 -32.54 5.83
C ARG A 3 -68.12 -31.37 6.52
N LYS A 4 -66.79 -31.39 6.61
CA LYS A 4 -66.04 -30.17 6.93
C LYS A 4 -65.81 -29.41 5.63
N LEU A 5 -66.31 -28.17 5.61
CA LEU A 5 -66.16 -27.20 4.53
C LEU A 5 -64.67 -26.95 4.25
N CYS A 6 -64.25 -27.15 3.01
CA CYS A 6 -63.06 -26.52 2.48
C CYS A 6 -63.51 -25.17 1.89
N GLN A 7 -63.34 -24.08 2.64
CA GLN A 7 -63.58 -22.73 2.11
C GLN A 7 -62.49 -22.42 1.08
N ALA A 8 -62.89 -22.29 -0.17
CA ALA A 8 -62.04 -21.77 -1.23
C ALA A 8 -61.84 -20.26 -0.99
N LEU A 9 -60.60 -19.84 -0.74
CA LEU A 9 -60.21 -18.43 -0.73
C LEU A 9 -60.45 -17.84 -2.14
N PRO A 10 -61.01 -16.62 -2.24
CA PRO A 10 -61.39 -16.04 -3.53
C PRO A 10 -60.15 -15.80 -4.40
N LEU A 11 -60.23 -16.29 -5.64
CA LEU A 11 -59.18 -16.29 -6.66
C LEU A 11 -58.56 -14.91 -6.95
N GLY A 12 -59.23 -13.82 -6.57
CA GLY A 12 -58.75 -12.44 -6.74
C GLY A 12 -57.63 -12.02 -5.78
N LEU A 13 -57.52 -12.62 -4.58
CA LEU A 13 -56.48 -12.25 -3.62
C LEU A 13 -55.12 -12.92 -3.94
N LEU A 14 -55.15 -14.08 -4.61
CA LEU A 14 -53.94 -14.76 -5.08
C LEU A 14 -53.22 -14.01 -6.20
N LEU A 15 -53.94 -13.24 -7.03
CA LEU A 15 -53.35 -12.48 -8.13
C LEU A 15 -52.52 -11.26 -7.62
N ALA A 16 -52.90 -10.67 -6.48
CA ALA A 16 -52.13 -9.60 -5.85
C ALA A 16 -50.85 -10.12 -5.16
N VAL A 17 -50.87 -11.35 -4.62
CA VAL A 17 -49.70 -11.97 -3.99
C VAL A 17 -48.75 -12.57 -5.03
N ALA A 18 -49.25 -13.03 -6.19
CA ALA A 18 -48.42 -13.56 -7.28
C ALA A 18 -47.58 -12.48 -7.99
N LEU A 19 -47.98 -11.22 -7.95
CA LEU A 19 -47.14 -10.12 -8.45
C LEU A 19 -45.92 -9.88 -7.55
N LEU A 20 -45.93 -10.25 -6.27
CA LEU A 20 -44.77 -10.15 -5.37
C LEU A 20 -43.73 -11.26 -5.56
N PHE A 21 -44.01 -12.24 -6.43
CA PHE A 21 -43.14 -13.40 -6.69
C PHE A 21 -42.70 -13.51 -8.16
N THR A 22 -42.75 -12.42 -8.92
CA THR A 22 -41.88 -12.31 -10.09
C THR A 22 -40.50 -11.90 -9.59
N PRO A 23 -39.38 -12.48 -10.08
CA PRO A 23 -38.03 -12.02 -9.73
C PRO A 23 -37.74 -10.58 -10.19
N ASN A 24 -38.72 -9.86 -10.76
CA ASN A 24 -38.56 -8.56 -11.39
C ASN A 24 -39.13 -7.37 -10.61
N VAL A 25 -39.70 -7.55 -9.41
CA VAL A 25 -40.19 -6.40 -8.59
C VAL A 25 -39.11 -5.82 -7.67
N LEU A 26 -37.91 -6.39 -7.64
CA LEU A 26 -36.77 -5.83 -6.89
C LEU A 26 -35.99 -4.77 -7.69
N SER A 27 -36.28 -4.60 -8.98
CA SER A 27 -35.61 -3.65 -9.88
C SER A 27 -36.09 -2.18 -9.72
N LEU A 28 -36.78 -1.85 -8.62
CA LEU A 28 -37.31 -0.50 -8.34
C LEU A 28 -36.54 0.24 -7.23
N LEU A 29 -35.51 -0.39 -6.66
CA LEU A 29 -34.51 0.25 -5.82
C LEU A 29 -33.22 0.26 -6.63
N GLY A 30 -32.86 1.39 -7.24
CA GLY A 30 -31.63 1.49 -8.01
C GLY A 30 -30.45 0.98 -7.18
N SER A 31 -29.73 -0.03 -7.66
CA SER A 31 -28.48 -0.40 -7.02
C SER A 31 -27.48 0.70 -7.36
N ASP A 32 -27.00 1.43 -6.34
CA ASP A 32 -25.90 2.36 -6.53
C ASP A 32 -24.73 1.60 -7.20
N THR A 33 -24.14 2.19 -8.22
CA THR A 33 -22.97 1.64 -8.92
C THR A 33 -21.78 2.55 -8.71
N TYR A 34 -20.61 1.96 -8.55
CA TYR A 34 -19.36 2.69 -8.40
C TYR A 34 -18.30 2.19 -9.36
N THR A 35 -17.28 3.01 -9.59
CA THR A 35 -16.19 2.72 -10.52
C THR A 35 -14.96 2.17 -9.79
N LEU A 36 -14.31 1.19 -10.41
CA LEU A 36 -12.95 0.76 -10.08
C LEU A 36 -12.05 1.09 -11.26
N THR A 37 -11.12 2.02 -11.05
CA THR A 37 -10.05 2.31 -12.01
C THR A 37 -8.85 1.44 -11.66
N ILE A 38 -8.42 0.60 -12.58
CA ILE A 38 -7.24 -0.25 -12.44
C ILE A 38 -6.10 0.35 -13.27
N GLU A 39 -4.95 0.54 -12.64
CA GLU A 39 -3.73 1.08 -13.23
C GLU A 39 -2.56 0.10 -13.01
N ALA A 40 -1.55 0.19 -13.88
CA ALA A 40 -0.27 -0.49 -13.71
C ALA A 40 0.87 0.52 -13.85
N VAL A 41 1.87 0.42 -12.97
CA VAL A 41 3.12 1.21 -13.01
C VAL A 41 4.29 0.24 -13.09
N GLY A 42 5.25 0.53 -13.97
CA GLY A 42 6.33 -0.39 -14.31
C GLY A 42 5.95 -1.32 -15.47
N SER A 43 6.72 -2.41 -15.66
CA SER A 43 6.45 -3.40 -16.72
C SER A 43 5.66 -4.59 -16.17
N GLY A 44 4.40 -4.66 -16.57
CA GLY A 44 3.45 -5.70 -16.20
C GLY A 44 2.03 -5.26 -16.50
N THR A 45 1.07 -6.15 -16.25
CA THR A 45 -0.36 -5.89 -16.42
C THR A 45 -1.16 -6.48 -15.27
N THR A 46 -2.47 -6.28 -15.27
CA THR A 46 -3.38 -6.88 -14.31
C THR A 46 -4.44 -7.75 -15.00
N SER A 47 -5.14 -8.56 -14.23
CA SER A 47 -6.37 -9.23 -14.63
C SER A 47 -7.47 -8.88 -13.62
N PRO A 48 -8.51 -8.11 -14.00
CA PRO A 48 -8.73 -7.48 -15.31
C PRO A 48 -7.63 -6.49 -15.73
N PRO A 49 -7.42 -6.24 -17.05
CA PRO A 49 -6.39 -5.32 -17.51
C PRO A 49 -6.66 -3.87 -17.06
N PRO A 50 -5.64 -2.99 -17.07
CA PRO A 50 -5.83 -1.58 -16.73
C PRO A 50 -6.99 -0.95 -17.51
N GLY A 51 -7.85 -0.22 -16.79
CA GLY A 51 -9.10 0.30 -17.32
C GLY A 51 -10.08 0.73 -16.24
N VAL A 52 -11.25 1.21 -16.66
CA VAL A 52 -12.34 1.63 -15.76
C VAL A 52 -13.48 0.63 -15.84
N TYR A 53 -13.88 0.10 -14.69
CA TYR A 53 -14.93 -0.91 -14.56
C TYR A 53 -16.04 -0.39 -13.64
N THR A 54 -17.29 -0.78 -13.91
CA THR A 54 -18.44 -0.41 -13.09
C THR A 54 -18.97 -1.65 -12.36
N TYR A 55 -19.18 -1.51 -11.06
CA TYR A 55 -19.66 -2.58 -10.19
C TYR A 55 -20.84 -2.11 -9.35
N THR A 56 -21.71 -3.03 -8.94
CA THR A 56 -22.75 -2.71 -7.96
C THR A 56 -22.13 -2.45 -6.59
N SER A 57 -22.69 -1.50 -5.84
CA SER A 57 -22.23 -1.15 -4.50
C SER A 57 -22.05 -2.39 -3.60
N GLY A 58 -20.88 -2.49 -2.96
CA GLY A 58 -20.51 -3.58 -2.07
C GLY A 58 -20.08 -4.87 -2.78
N GLN A 59 -19.97 -4.88 -4.11
CA GLN A 59 -19.47 -6.05 -4.83
C GLN A 59 -17.98 -6.28 -4.52
N GLU A 60 -17.63 -7.54 -4.21
CA GLU A 60 -16.25 -7.97 -4.08
C GLU A 60 -15.62 -8.22 -5.46
N VAL A 61 -14.45 -7.65 -5.69
CA VAL A 61 -13.67 -7.79 -6.92
C VAL A 61 -12.31 -8.35 -6.57
N THR A 62 -11.85 -9.34 -7.36
CA THR A 62 -10.49 -9.89 -7.29
C THR A 62 -9.68 -9.37 -8.46
N VAL A 63 -8.47 -8.86 -8.19
CA VAL A 63 -7.54 -8.40 -9.22
C VAL A 63 -6.20 -9.10 -9.01
N GLU A 64 -5.61 -9.61 -10.09
CA GLU A 64 -4.31 -10.25 -10.11
C GLU A 64 -3.29 -9.36 -10.85
N ALA A 65 -2.10 -9.22 -10.30
CA ALA A 65 -0.96 -8.57 -10.93
C ALA A 65 -0.08 -9.61 -11.64
N ILE A 66 0.22 -9.34 -12.90
CA ILE A 66 0.96 -10.21 -13.82
C ILE A 66 2.20 -9.44 -14.29
N PRO A 67 3.37 -9.67 -13.66
CA PRO A 67 4.61 -9.01 -14.07
C PRO A 67 5.09 -9.49 -15.44
N ASP A 68 5.71 -8.60 -16.20
CA ASP A 68 6.43 -8.98 -17.43
C ASP A 68 7.74 -9.71 -17.10
N GLU A 69 8.35 -10.33 -18.12
CA GLU A 69 9.66 -10.97 -17.98
C GLU A 69 10.72 -9.96 -17.49
N GLY A 70 11.50 -10.37 -16.48
CA GLY A 70 12.50 -9.50 -15.85
C GLY A 70 11.94 -8.54 -14.80
N TYR A 71 10.64 -8.59 -14.51
CA TYR A 71 9.98 -7.80 -13.45
C TYR A 71 9.34 -8.71 -12.40
N ILE A 72 9.04 -8.13 -11.25
CA ILE A 72 8.25 -8.73 -10.16
C ILE A 72 7.15 -7.77 -9.73
N PHE A 73 6.05 -8.31 -9.24
CA PHE A 73 5.06 -7.53 -8.52
C PHE A 73 5.66 -7.03 -7.21
N TYR A 74 5.61 -5.71 -6.98
CA TYR A 74 6.12 -5.09 -5.76
C TYR A 74 5.01 -4.91 -4.73
N GLN A 75 3.97 -4.15 -5.07
CA GLN A 75 2.91 -3.83 -4.12
C GLN A 75 1.66 -3.31 -4.83
N TRP A 76 0.55 -3.33 -4.10
CA TRP A 76 -0.68 -2.63 -4.47
C TRP A 76 -0.70 -1.23 -3.84
N GLU A 77 -1.28 -0.28 -4.57
CA GLU A 77 -1.68 1.03 -4.04
C GLU A 77 -3.19 1.19 -4.27
N LEU A 78 -3.96 1.40 -3.20
CA LEU A 78 -5.42 1.54 -3.22
C LEU A 78 -5.79 2.93 -2.71
N ASP A 79 -6.47 3.73 -3.54
CA ASP A 79 -6.84 5.13 -3.28
C ASP A 79 -5.63 5.98 -2.81
N GLY A 80 -4.46 5.73 -3.42
CA GLY A 80 -3.20 6.36 -3.05
C GLY A 80 -2.50 5.72 -1.84
N GLN A 81 -3.21 4.95 -1.01
CA GLN A 81 -2.59 4.26 0.12
C GLN A 81 -1.83 3.01 -0.36
N ARG A 82 -0.53 2.98 -0.09
CA ARG A 82 0.31 1.80 -0.34
C ARG A 82 -0.02 0.70 0.65
N LEU A 83 -0.26 -0.48 0.13
CA LEU A 83 -0.41 -1.70 0.91
C LEU A 83 0.96 -2.36 1.11
N ASP A 84 1.00 -3.47 1.84
CA ASP A 84 2.24 -4.15 2.20
C ASP A 84 3.11 -4.44 0.96
N PRO A 85 4.34 -3.89 0.91
CA PRO A 85 5.29 -4.25 -0.12
C PRO A 85 5.69 -5.72 0.00
N HIS A 86 5.74 -6.40 -1.14
CA HIS A 86 5.86 -7.85 -1.31
C HIS A 86 4.66 -8.65 -0.79
N GLY A 87 3.49 -8.01 -0.69
CA GLY A 87 2.22 -8.70 -0.47
C GLY A 87 1.85 -9.64 -1.62
N PRO A 88 0.74 -10.39 -1.50
CA PRO A 88 0.28 -11.27 -2.56
C PRO A 88 0.01 -10.49 -3.86
N SER A 89 0.36 -11.09 -5.00
CA SER A 89 0.05 -10.55 -6.33
C SER A 89 -1.45 -10.57 -6.66
N THR A 90 -2.29 -11.12 -5.77
CA THR A 90 -3.74 -11.08 -5.88
C THR A 90 -4.31 -10.25 -4.72
N ILE A 91 -5.22 -9.34 -5.04
CA ILE A 91 -5.96 -8.54 -4.06
C ILE A 91 -7.47 -8.74 -4.22
N ARG A 92 -8.18 -8.72 -3.10
CA ARG A 92 -9.64 -8.65 -3.04
C ARG A 92 -10.05 -7.34 -2.41
N LEU A 93 -11.00 -6.64 -3.01
CA LEU A 93 -11.56 -5.41 -2.45
C LEU A 93 -13.07 -5.32 -2.70
N TYR A 94 -13.75 -4.59 -1.82
CA TYR A 94 -15.15 -4.20 -2.02
C TYR A 94 -15.21 -2.85 -2.73
N VAL A 95 -16.14 -2.73 -3.67
CA VAL A 95 -16.42 -1.50 -4.42
C VAL A 95 -17.68 -0.85 -3.85
N ASP A 96 -17.50 -0.07 -2.79
CA ASP A 96 -18.54 0.65 -2.04
C ASP A 96 -18.54 2.17 -2.30
N ARG A 97 -17.55 2.64 -3.07
CA ARG A 97 -17.37 3.99 -3.60
C ARG A 97 -16.47 3.91 -4.84
N ASP A 98 -16.23 5.04 -5.50
CA ASP A 98 -15.21 5.08 -6.57
C ASP A 98 -13.82 4.79 -5.99
N ARG A 99 -13.09 3.88 -6.63
CA ARG A 99 -11.79 3.37 -6.18
C ARG A 99 -10.75 3.46 -7.29
N VAL A 100 -9.50 3.71 -6.90
CA VAL A 100 -8.34 3.61 -7.80
C VAL A 100 -7.38 2.56 -7.25
N LEU A 101 -7.17 1.49 -7.99
CA LEU A 101 -6.24 0.41 -7.67
C LEU A 101 -5.07 0.43 -8.64
N LYS A 102 -3.85 0.45 -8.13
CA LYS A 102 -2.63 0.46 -8.93
C LYS A 102 -1.73 -0.71 -8.56
N ALA A 103 -1.40 -1.54 -9.54
CA ALA A 103 -0.34 -2.53 -9.44
C ALA A 103 1.01 -1.87 -9.70
N ILE A 104 1.98 -2.08 -8.82
CA ILE A 104 3.35 -1.56 -9.01
C ILE A 104 4.26 -2.74 -9.29
N PHE A 105 4.91 -2.72 -10.46
CA PHE A 105 5.91 -3.68 -10.91
C PHE A 105 7.28 -3.05 -10.88
N ILE A 106 8.28 -3.83 -10.46
CA ILE A 106 9.67 -3.39 -10.41
C ILE A 106 10.56 -4.44 -11.08
N PRO A 107 11.71 -4.06 -11.63
CA PRO A 107 12.66 -5.02 -12.15
C PRO A 107 13.07 -6.03 -11.08
N LYS A 108 13.15 -7.29 -11.51
CA LYS A 108 13.67 -8.39 -10.72
C LYS A 108 15.11 -8.09 -10.35
N GLU A 109 15.49 -8.45 -9.13
CA GLU A 109 16.88 -8.32 -8.69
C GLU A 109 17.78 -9.16 -9.61
N PRO A 110 18.96 -8.65 -10.01
CA PRO A 110 19.95 -9.48 -10.67
C PRO A 110 20.12 -10.72 -9.81
N SER A 111 19.98 -11.91 -10.43
CA SER A 111 20.54 -13.10 -9.81
C SER A 111 21.98 -12.75 -9.51
N ASP A 112 22.38 -12.97 -8.27
CA ASP A 112 23.72 -12.89 -7.71
C ASP A 112 24.69 -13.68 -8.61
N GLY A 113 25.04 -13.07 -9.74
CA GLY A 113 26.14 -13.41 -10.61
C GLY A 113 27.41 -13.01 -9.90
N TYR A 114 27.64 -13.63 -8.73
CA TYR A 114 28.96 -13.73 -8.18
C TYR A 114 29.77 -14.52 -9.21
N ASP A 115 30.36 -13.80 -10.16
CA ASP A 115 31.40 -14.35 -11.00
C ASP A 115 32.55 -14.69 -10.07
N ALA A 116 32.59 -15.93 -9.60
CA ALA A 116 33.70 -16.52 -8.84
C ALA A 116 35.04 -16.50 -9.62
N GLY A 117 35.09 -15.85 -10.78
CA GLY A 117 36.24 -15.67 -11.67
C GLY A 117 37.11 -14.44 -11.37
N GLY A 118 36.88 -13.69 -10.30
CA GLY A 118 37.83 -12.65 -9.83
C GLY A 118 37.72 -11.28 -10.52
N SER A 119 36.53 -10.92 -11.00
CA SER A 119 36.25 -9.54 -11.43
C SER A 119 35.92 -8.68 -10.21
N ASN A 120 36.77 -7.69 -9.90
CA ASN A 120 36.51 -6.71 -8.84
C ASN A 120 35.54 -5.61 -9.31
N ILE A 121 34.70 -5.87 -10.32
CA ILE A 121 33.73 -4.90 -10.84
C ILE A 121 32.34 -5.36 -10.41
N CYS A 122 31.62 -4.47 -9.74
CA CYS A 122 30.25 -4.69 -9.28
C CYS A 122 29.32 -3.63 -9.89
N THR A 123 28.03 -3.93 -9.92
CA THR A 123 27.00 -3.00 -10.42
C THR A 123 26.11 -2.50 -9.30
N LEU A 124 25.79 -1.21 -9.34
CA LEU A 124 24.69 -0.63 -8.58
C LEU A 124 23.62 -0.20 -9.57
N THR A 125 22.44 -0.82 -9.49
CA THR A 125 21.28 -0.42 -10.29
C THR A 125 20.31 0.36 -9.42
N ILE A 126 19.97 1.58 -9.85
CA ILE A 126 19.12 2.53 -9.12
C ILE A 126 17.77 2.63 -9.81
N TYR A 127 16.69 2.49 -9.02
CA TYR A 127 15.31 2.67 -9.45
C TYR A 127 14.56 3.68 -8.59
N VAL A 128 13.54 4.30 -9.19
CA VAL A 128 12.60 5.18 -8.52
C VAL A 128 11.23 4.51 -8.45
N VAL A 129 10.60 4.56 -7.27
CA VAL A 129 9.22 4.11 -7.05
C VAL A 129 8.39 5.28 -6.53
N GLY A 130 7.47 5.79 -7.36
CA GLY A 130 6.70 7.00 -7.07
C GLY A 130 7.10 8.16 -7.99
N ASN A 131 6.94 9.39 -7.52
CA ASN A 131 7.33 10.60 -8.27
C ASN A 131 8.48 11.31 -7.54
N GLY A 132 9.57 11.51 -8.26
CA GLY A 132 10.85 11.99 -7.77
C GLY A 132 11.97 11.52 -8.70
N SER A 133 13.20 11.84 -8.34
CA SER A 133 14.40 11.44 -9.06
C SER A 133 15.53 11.10 -8.08
N THR A 134 16.61 10.54 -8.59
CA THR A 134 17.86 10.36 -7.83
C THR A 134 19.02 11.08 -8.51
N ASN A 135 20.08 11.34 -7.76
CA ASN A 135 21.40 11.67 -8.28
C ASN A 135 22.43 10.69 -7.69
N PRO A 136 23.11 9.87 -8.49
CA PRO A 136 22.96 9.75 -9.95
C PRO A 136 21.54 9.29 -10.37
N PRO A 137 21.09 9.59 -11.60
CA PRO A 137 19.74 9.24 -12.06
C PRO A 137 19.53 7.73 -12.11
N GLU A 138 18.29 7.29 -12.29
CA GLU A 138 17.97 5.87 -12.47
C GLU A 138 18.84 5.25 -13.58
N GLY A 139 19.26 4.00 -13.37
CA GLY A 139 20.18 3.32 -14.29
C GLY A 139 21.16 2.40 -13.57
N THR A 140 22.01 1.75 -14.36
CA THR A 140 23.04 0.82 -13.89
C THR A 140 24.41 1.45 -13.99
N TYR A 141 25.15 1.41 -12.89
CA TYR A 141 26.48 1.98 -12.75
C TYR A 141 27.47 0.90 -12.33
N THR A 142 28.70 0.96 -12.85
CA THR A 142 29.77 0.03 -12.49
C THR A 142 30.73 0.68 -11.50
N TYR A 143 31.11 -0.07 -10.47
CA TYR A 143 32.02 0.33 -9.41
C TYR A 143 33.09 -0.74 -9.21
N LEU A 144 34.21 -0.37 -8.60
CA LEU A 144 35.11 -1.38 -8.05
C LEU A 144 34.50 -1.94 -6.76
N GLN A 145 34.77 -3.21 -6.48
CA GLN A 145 34.28 -3.88 -5.29
C GLN A 145 34.78 -3.15 -4.04
N GLY A 146 33.84 -2.77 -3.17
CA GLY A 146 34.10 -2.01 -1.93
C GLY A 146 34.07 -0.49 -2.10
N ASP A 147 33.88 0.03 -3.32
CA ASP A 147 33.64 1.46 -3.52
C ASP A 147 32.37 1.92 -2.78
N ILE A 148 32.36 3.17 -2.33
CA ILE A 148 31.17 3.78 -1.72
C ILE A 148 30.50 4.68 -2.77
N ALA A 149 29.28 4.33 -3.14
CA ALA A 149 28.41 5.16 -3.95
C ALA A 149 27.56 6.08 -3.06
N LEU A 150 27.48 7.37 -3.40
CA LEU A 150 26.63 8.34 -2.71
C LEU A 150 25.41 8.69 -3.58
N ILE A 151 24.20 8.38 -3.10
CA ILE A 151 22.96 8.57 -3.85
C ILE A 151 22.05 9.54 -3.10
N LYS A 152 21.52 10.54 -3.80
CA LYS A 152 20.56 11.50 -3.26
C LYS A 152 19.20 11.34 -3.93
N ALA A 153 18.15 11.12 -3.15
CA ALA A 153 16.76 11.21 -3.56
C ALA A 153 16.29 12.67 -3.61
N ILE A 154 15.53 13.02 -4.65
CA ILE A 154 15.03 14.35 -4.95
C ILE A 154 13.52 14.21 -5.22
N PRO A 155 12.65 14.46 -4.22
CA PRO A 155 11.21 14.36 -4.41
C PRO A 155 10.68 15.42 -5.36
N ASP A 156 9.71 15.04 -6.20
CA ASP A 156 8.96 15.99 -7.01
C ASP A 156 7.97 16.80 -6.14
N GLU A 157 7.45 17.90 -6.71
CA GLU A 157 6.47 18.74 -6.02
C GLU A 157 5.24 17.93 -5.59
N GLY A 158 4.83 18.07 -4.33
CA GLY A 158 3.72 17.31 -3.75
C GLY A 158 4.09 15.92 -3.22
N TYR A 159 5.34 15.48 -3.40
CA TYR A 159 5.86 14.19 -2.91
C TYR A 159 6.93 14.39 -1.83
N ILE A 160 7.15 13.35 -1.02
CA ILE A 160 8.27 13.26 -0.08
C ILE A 160 9.05 11.99 -0.34
N PHE A 161 10.36 12.03 -0.06
CA PHE A 161 11.15 10.82 0.08
C PHE A 161 10.65 10.04 1.30
N TYR A 162 10.38 8.75 1.11
CA TYR A 162 9.82 7.87 2.12
C TYR A 162 10.91 7.01 2.76
N GLN A 163 11.61 6.21 1.96
CA GLN A 163 12.67 5.31 2.40
C GLN A 163 13.54 4.82 1.24
N TRP A 164 14.72 4.29 1.59
CA TRP A 164 15.53 3.47 0.70
C TRP A 164 15.20 1.99 0.88
N GLU A 165 15.30 1.23 -0.19
CA GLU A 165 15.35 -0.22 -0.17
C GLU A 165 16.61 -0.67 -0.92
N LEU A 166 17.43 -1.50 -0.28
CA LEU A 166 18.66 -2.05 -0.84
C LEU A 166 18.54 -3.58 -0.84
N ASP A 167 18.63 -4.20 -2.02
CA ASP A 167 18.50 -5.65 -2.21
C ASP A 167 17.24 -6.23 -1.52
N GLY A 168 16.11 -5.54 -1.70
CA GLY A 168 14.82 -5.93 -1.11
C GLY A 168 14.69 -5.65 0.38
N GLN A 169 15.76 -5.19 1.05
CA GLN A 169 15.74 -4.82 2.46
C GLN A 169 15.44 -3.33 2.63
N ARG A 170 14.39 -3.02 3.41
CA ARG A 170 14.07 -1.64 3.76
C ARG A 170 15.08 -1.10 4.76
N LEU A 171 15.67 0.04 4.45
CA LEU A 171 16.64 0.70 5.31
C LEU A 171 15.99 1.72 6.28
N GLY A 172 14.65 1.73 6.35
CA GLY A 172 13.86 2.61 7.21
C GLY A 172 13.63 4.01 6.63
N ARG A 173 12.77 4.79 7.29
CA ARG A 173 12.54 6.20 6.96
C ARG A 173 13.78 6.99 7.38
N GLY A 174 14.54 7.49 6.41
CA GLY A 174 15.86 8.04 6.64
C GLY A 174 16.14 9.31 5.86
N SER A 175 17.41 9.70 5.87
CA SER A 175 17.92 10.79 5.05
C SER A 175 17.66 10.51 3.56
N PRO A 176 17.31 11.53 2.75
CA PRO A 176 17.28 11.39 1.29
C PRO A 176 18.68 11.19 0.69
N LEU A 177 19.74 11.24 1.49
CA LEU A 177 21.12 10.92 1.08
C LEU A 177 21.53 9.58 1.70
N ILE A 178 22.05 8.66 0.89
CA ILE A 178 22.53 7.34 1.32
C ILE A 178 23.92 7.05 0.75
N GLU A 179 24.73 6.37 1.56
CA GLU A 179 25.99 5.76 1.15
C GLU A 179 25.78 4.24 0.99
N VAL A 180 26.18 3.70 -0.15
CA VAL A 180 26.09 2.27 -0.46
C VAL A 180 27.49 1.75 -0.74
N GLU A 181 27.98 0.84 0.09
CA GLU A 181 29.18 0.08 -0.20
C GLU A 181 28.87 -0.97 -1.27
N VAL A 182 29.50 -0.86 -2.44
CA VAL A 182 29.26 -1.73 -3.57
C VAL A 182 30.16 -2.96 -3.48
N ASN A 183 29.82 -3.89 -2.59
CA ASN A 183 30.61 -5.12 -2.34
C ASN A 183 30.17 -6.32 -3.19
N LYS A 184 29.01 -6.22 -3.84
CA LYS A 184 28.46 -7.12 -4.86
C LYS A 184 27.56 -6.31 -5.78
N ASN A 185 26.87 -6.98 -6.71
CA ASN A 185 25.79 -6.35 -7.45
C ASN A 185 24.64 -5.99 -6.50
N HIS A 186 24.23 -4.72 -6.52
CA HIS A 186 23.17 -4.18 -5.69
C HIS A 186 22.03 -3.59 -6.50
N VAL A 187 20.83 -3.66 -5.93
CA VAL A 187 19.66 -2.93 -6.40
C VAL A 187 19.23 -1.95 -5.31
N LEU A 188 19.28 -0.66 -5.62
CA LEU A 188 18.83 0.40 -4.74
C LEU A 188 17.53 1.02 -5.29
N ARG A 189 16.53 1.16 -4.43
CA ARG A 189 15.24 1.78 -4.78
C ARG A 189 14.96 2.98 -3.89
N ALA A 190 14.69 4.12 -4.52
CA ALA A 190 14.19 5.32 -3.86
C ALA A 190 12.66 5.32 -3.87
N LEU A 191 12.02 5.25 -2.70
CA LEU A 191 10.55 5.33 -2.61
C LEU A 191 10.12 6.76 -2.30
N PHE A 192 9.19 7.28 -3.11
CA PHE A 192 8.54 8.58 -2.90
C PHE A 192 7.04 8.39 -2.74
N VAL A 193 6.42 9.12 -1.81
CA VAL A 193 4.97 9.07 -1.55
C VAL A 193 4.39 10.48 -1.59
N LYS A 194 3.11 10.63 -1.95
CA LYS A 194 2.45 11.94 -1.86
C LYS A 194 2.47 12.43 -0.42
N LYS A 195 2.78 13.72 -0.23
CA LYS A 195 2.90 14.35 1.08
C LYS A 195 1.63 14.22 1.93
N GLU A 196 0.47 14.29 1.31
CA GLU A 196 -0.84 14.22 1.98
C GLU A 196 -1.17 12.83 2.57
N LEU A 197 -0.48 11.78 2.12
CA LEU A 197 -0.70 10.41 2.56
C LEU A 197 0.19 9.99 3.73
N VAL A 198 1.16 10.83 4.08
CA VAL A 198 2.03 10.61 5.23
C VAL A 198 1.43 11.40 6.36
N GLU A 199 0.60 10.73 7.17
CA GLU A 199 -0.24 11.36 8.18
C GLU A 199 0.48 12.46 8.97
N PRO A 200 -0.12 13.66 9.16
CA PRO A 200 0.20 14.43 10.34
C PRO A 200 -0.35 13.64 11.53
N LEU A 201 0.51 13.20 12.45
CA LEU A 201 0.10 12.82 13.79
C LEU A 201 -0.58 14.04 14.43
N LYS A 202 -1.87 14.25 14.17
CA LYS A 202 -2.71 15.10 15.01
C LYS A 202 -2.86 14.32 16.30
N GLY A 203 -2.12 14.77 17.31
CA GLY A 203 -2.17 14.23 18.66
C GLY A 203 -3.62 14.03 19.06
N THR A 204 -3.97 12.79 19.38
CA THR A 204 -5.18 12.50 20.12
C THR A 204 -5.03 13.17 21.47
N GLN A 205 -5.62 14.36 21.61
CA GLN A 205 -6.01 14.85 22.91
C GLN A 205 -6.98 13.80 23.45
N SER A 206 -6.54 13.08 24.48
CA SER A 206 -7.38 12.14 25.22
C SER A 206 -8.69 12.84 25.57
N PRO A 207 -9.87 12.22 25.32
CA PRO A 207 -11.11 12.71 25.88
C PRO A 207 -10.91 12.81 27.39
N GLY A 208 -11.20 13.98 27.94
CA GLY A 208 -11.13 14.25 29.37
C GLY A 208 -11.90 13.18 30.11
N GLU A 209 -11.19 12.42 30.93
CA GLU A 209 -11.81 11.50 31.88
C GLU A 209 -12.49 12.35 32.93
N GLY A 210 -13.81 12.21 32.96
CA GLY A 210 -14.69 12.89 33.89
C GLY A 210 -14.35 12.52 35.32
N ASP A 211 -14.36 13.55 36.15
CA ASP A 211 -14.65 13.57 37.57
C ASP A 211 -15.45 12.34 38.06
N THR A 212 -14.78 11.46 38.80
CA THR A 212 -15.37 10.77 39.94
C THR A 212 -14.33 10.73 41.07
N GLY A 213 -14.53 11.57 42.08
CA GLY A 213 -13.71 11.58 43.27
C GLY A 213 -13.80 10.27 44.07
N ILE A 214 -12.70 9.93 44.75
CA ILE A 214 -12.66 9.46 46.14
C ILE A 214 -11.26 9.79 46.69
N ASP A 215 -11.26 10.58 47.77
CA ASP A 215 -10.12 10.91 48.61
C ASP A 215 -9.64 9.68 49.39
N ILE A 216 -8.33 9.38 49.32
CA ILE A 216 -7.60 8.71 50.40
C ILE A 216 -6.16 9.26 50.47
N LYS A 217 -5.89 10.03 51.53
CA LYS A 217 -4.55 10.46 51.95
C LYS A 217 -3.67 9.25 52.32
N SER A 218 -2.43 9.21 51.84
CA SER A 218 -1.23 8.96 52.65
C SER A 218 0.03 9.03 51.77
N GLY A 219 1.13 9.51 52.34
CA GLY A 219 2.29 10.00 51.60
C GLY A 219 3.36 8.95 51.24
N ILE A 220 4.50 9.54 50.83
CA ILE A 220 5.88 9.03 50.80
C ILE A 220 6.46 8.72 49.41
N SER A 221 7.41 9.59 49.04
CA SER A 221 8.66 9.44 48.26
C SER A 221 8.79 8.44 47.11
N GLY A 222 9.42 8.88 46.02
CA GLY A 222 10.13 7.98 45.11
C GLY A 222 10.60 8.64 43.84
N GLU A 223 11.79 9.24 43.88
CA GLU A 223 12.58 9.60 42.70
C GLU A 223 12.79 8.40 41.77
N ARG A 224 12.78 8.65 40.46
CA ARG A 224 13.76 8.11 39.50
C ARG A 224 13.64 8.83 38.17
N GLY A 225 14.55 9.77 37.94
CA GLY A 225 14.89 10.23 36.60
C GLY A 225 15.75 9.20 35.88
N TRP A 226 15.73 9.24 34.54
CA TRP A 226 16.91 8.91 33.73
C TRP A 226 16.96 9.83 32.51
N ASN A 227 18.13 10.46 32.38
CA ASN A 227 18.57 11.42 31.39
C ASN A 227 18.55 10.86 29.95
N LEU A 228 18.25 11.75 29.00
CA LEU A 228 18.72 11.65 27.61
C LEU A 228 19.97 12.54 27.47
N THR A 229 21.16 11.96 27.41
CA THR A 229 22.36 12.67 26.95
C THR A 229 22.50 12.50 25.44
N SER A 230 22.18 13.58 24.71
CA SER A 230 22.65 13.83 23.35
C SER A 230 24.15 14.14 23.39
N ASN A 231 24.97 13.36 22.68
CA ASN A 231 26.37 13.70 22.45
C ASN A 231 26.54 14.24 21.03
N LEU A 232 26.45 15.56 20.91
CA LEU A 232 27.07 16.35 19.85
C LEU A 232 28.40 16.84 20.41
N SER A 233 29.52 16.52 19.78
CA SER A 233 30.74 17.31 19.96
C SER A 233 31.40 17.57 18.62
N LEU A 234 31.57 18.87 18.41
CA LEU A 234 32.15 19.60 17.30
C LEU A 234 33.67 19.68 17.54
N VAL A 235 34.43 19.45 16.48
CA VAL A 235 35.75 20.00 16.10
C VAL A 235 36.67 20.58 17.19
N ALA A 236 37.89 20.04 17.25
CA ALA A 236 39.14 20.81 17.29
C ALA A 236 40.17 20.12 16.38
#